data_AF-A0A6S7FGD3-F1
#
_entry.id   AF-A0A6S7FGD3-F1
#
_cell.length_a   1.000
_cell.length_b   1.000
_cell.length_c   1.000
_cell.angle_alpha   90.00
_cell.angle_beta   90.00
_cell.angle_gamma   90.00
#
_symmetry.space_group_name_H-M   'P 1'
#
loop_
_entity.id
_entity.type
_entity.pdbx_description
1 polymer ?
#
loop_
_entity_poly.entity_id
_entity_poly.type
_entity_poly.pdbx_seq_one_letter_code
_entity_poly.pdbx_strand_id
1 'polypeptide(L)'
;MSSEISGDGSPGVQFLKQRLSSLQTEQGRRHGLSFKPRPDDVFVVTTPKCGTTWMQQILHQLRSGGDMSFDEISDVVPYIEMAYDIEINLDAEQRYQPR
;
A
#
# COMPACT_ATOMS: atom_id res chain seq x y z
N MET A 1 16.61 -2.79 -42.40
CA MET A 1 15.18 -3.03 -42.18
C MET A 1 14.94 -2.86 -40.70
N SER A 2 14.77 -1.61 -40.28
CA SER A 2 14.62 -1.25 -38.87
C SER A 2 13.15 -1.45 -38.51
N SER A 3 12.84 -2.49 -37.75
CA SER A 3 11.50 -2.68 -37.21
C SER A 3 11.26 -1.59 -36.17
N GLU A 4 10.37 -0.65 -36.50
CA GLU A 4 9.81 0.29 -35.55
C GLU A 4 9.13 -0.51 -34.43
N ILE A 5 9.70 -0.47 -33.24
CA ILE A 5 9.01 -0.89 -32.03
C ILE A 5 7.91 0.14 -31.85
N SER A 6 6.67 -0.21 -32.19
CA SER A 6 5.49 0.61 -31.96
C SER A 6 5.47 1.06 -30.50
N GLY A 7 5.57 2.36 -30.25
CA GLY A 7 5.71 2.97 -28.91
C GLY A 7 4.46 2.86 -28.01
N ASP A 8 3.45 2.14 -28.47
CA ASP A 8 2.25 1.82 -27.71
C ASP A 8 2.37 0.38 -27.19
N GLY A 9 2.44 0.21 -25.87
CA GLY A 9 2.66 -1.10 -25.24
C GLY A 9 1.56 -2.11 -25.59
N SER A 10 1.75 -3.39 -25.26
CA SER A 10 0.73 -4.42 -25.51
C SER A 10 -0.62 -4.05 -24.87
N PRO A 11 -1.76 -4.56 -25.39
CA PRO A 11 -3.08 -4.28 -24.81
C PRO A 11 -3.15 -4.56 -23.30
N GLY A 12 -2.44 -5.58 -22.81
CA GLY A 12 -2.34 -5.88 -21.38
C GLY A 12 -1.58 -4.80 -20.59
N VAL A 13 -0.52 -4.22 -21.15
CA VAL A 13 0.22 -3.11 -20.54
C VAL A 13 -0.63 -1.83 -20.53
N GLN A 14 -1.37 -1.56 -21.60
CA GLN A 14 -2.29 -0.41 -21.65
C GLN A 14 -3.38 -0.53 -20.59
N PHE A 15 -3.99 -1.72 -20.48
CA PHE A 15 -4.98 -2.02 -19.46
C PHE A 15 -4.40 -1.85 -18.05
N LEU A 16 -3.20 -2.38 -17.79
CA LEU A 16 -2.53 -2.21 -16.50
C LEU A 16 -2.28 -0.72 -16.19
N LYS A 17 -1.78 0.06 -17.16
CA LYS A 17 -1.57 1.51 -17.00
C LYS A 17 -2.87 2.23 -16.67
N GLN A 18 -3.96 1.89 -17.35
CA GLN A 18 -5.27 2.47 -17.06
C GLN A 18 -5.71 2.14 -15.62
N ARG A 19 -5.58 0.88 -15.18
CA ARG A 19 -5.95 0.45 -13.84
C ARG A 19 -5.09 1.07 -12.73
N LEU A 20 -3.81 1.26 -12.98
CA LEU A 20 -2.88 1.85 -12.00
C LEU A 20 -2.88 3.38 -12.03
N SER A 21 -3.53 4.02 -13.00
CA SER A 21 -3.51 5.48 -13.16
C SER A 21 -4.10 6.26 -11.98
N SER A 22 -4.96 5.61 -11.19
CA SER A 22 -5.56 6.19 -9.99
C SER A 22 -4.78 5.89 -8.70
N LEU A 23 -3.64 5.19 -8.77
CA LEU A 23 -2.80 4.87 -7.62
C LEU A 23 -1.54 5.73 -7.62
N GLN A 24 -1.03 6.02 -6.43
CA GLN A 24 0.14 6.88 -6.23
C GLN A 24 -0.02 8.24 -6.90
N THR A 25 -1.22 8.82 -6.82
CA THR A 25 -1.47 10.15 -7.35
C THR A 25 -0.62 11.17 -6.59
N GLU A 26 -0.31 12.31 -7.21
CA GLU A 26 0.44 13.36 -6.53
C GLU A 26 -0.31 13.86 -5.28
N GLN A 27 -1.64 13.88 -5.32
CA GLN A 27 -2.47 14.22 -4.17
C GLN A 27 -2.34 13.19 -3.06
N GLY A 28 -2.47 11.89 -3.38
CA GLY A 28 -2.33 10.80 -2.42
C GLY A 28 -0.94 10.78 -1.78
N ARG A 29 0.11 10.95 -2.58
CA ARG A 29 1.49 11.06 -2.10
C ARG A 29 1.69 12.24 -1.14
N ARG A 30 1.13 13.41 -1.46
CA ARG A 30 1.19 14.59 -0.58
C ARG A 30 0.42 14.39 0.71
N HIS A 31 -0.72 13.69 0.66
CA HIS A 31 -1.48 13.35 1.85
C HIS A 31 -0.69 12.41 2.76
N GLY A 32 -0.12 11.33 2.22
CA GLY A 32 0.74 10.41 2.95
C GLY A 32 1.94 11.09 3.61
N LEU A 33 2.61 12.02 2.91
CA LEU A 33 3.70 12.82 3.48
C LEU A 33 3.28 13.77 4.62
N SER A 34 1.99 14.08 4.73
CA SER A 34 1.46 14.91 5.80
C SER A 34 1.07 14.13 7.06
N PHE A 35 1.07 12.79 6.98
CA PHE A 35 0.73 11.90 8.09
C PHE A 35 1.53 12.23 9.36
N LYS A 36 0.87 12.16 10.51
CA LYS A 36 1.44 12.47 11.82
C LYS A 36 1.49 11.19 12.66
N PRO A 37 2.66 10.55 12.76
CA PRO A 37 2.81 9.34 13.55
C PRO A 37 2.46 9.56 15.02
N ARG A 38 1.86 8.55 15.63
CA ARG A 38 1.63 8.44 17.07
C ARG A 38 2.76 7.64 17.73
N PRO A 39 2.93 7.77 19.06
CA PRO A 39 3.96 7.03 19.79
C PRO A 39 3.84 5.50 19.71
N ASP A 40 2.64 4.98 19.41
CA ASP A 40 2.29 3.57 19.34
C ASP A 40 2.27 3.01 17.90
N ASP A 41 2.56 3.82 16.88
CA ASP A 41 2.63 3.36 15.48
C ASP A 41 3.91 2.56 15.19
N VAL A 42 3.77 1.45 14.47
CA VAL A 42 4.89 0.63 13.98
C VAL A 42 4.95 0.67 12.45
N PHE A 43 6.12 1.02 11.91
CA PHE A 43 6.35 1.12 10.46
C PHE A 43 7.10 -0.10 9.92
N VAL A 44 6.54 -0.71 8.88
CA VAL A 44 7.24 -1.72 8.07
C VAL A 44 7.96 -1.02 6.92
N VAL A 45 9.28 -0.85 7.04
CA VAL A 45 10.09 -0.13 6.05
C VAL A 45 10.99 -1.11 5.31
N THR A 46 10.72 -1.29 4.02
CA THR A 46 11.48 -2.19 3.13
C THR A 46 11.51 -1.63 1.73
N THR A 47 12.54 -1.93 0.95
CA THR A 47 12.49 -1.73 -0.50
C THR A 47 11.47 -2.68 -1.15
N PRO A 48 10.86 -2.31 -2.29
CA PRO A 48 9.88 -3.16 -2.95
C PRO A 48 10.40 -4.56 -3.20
N LYS A 49 9.55 -5.57 -2.93
CA LYS A 49 9.83 -7.00 -3.13
C LYS A 49 10.87 -7.61 -2.16
N CYS A 50 11.30 -6.89 -1.12
CA CYS A 50 12.18 -7.40 -0.08
C CYS A 50 11.43 -7.93 1.16
N GLY A 51 10.24 -8.53 0.96
CA GLY A 51 9.49 -9.21 2.03
C GLY A 51 8.49 -8.34 2.80
N THR A 52 8.07 -7.18 2.28
CA THR A 52 7.09 -6.28 2.92
C THR A 52 5.84 -7.03 3.37
N THR A 53 5.21 -7.77 2.45
CA THR A 53 3.98 -8.55 2.73
C THR A 53 4.19 -9.60 3.82
N TRP A 54 5.36 -10.25 3.84
CA TRP A 54 5.67 -11.27 4.85
C TRP A 54 5.83 -10.64 6.24
N MET A 55 6.51 -9.49 6.31
CA MET A 55 6.67 -8.73 7.55
C MET A 55 5.33 -8.19 8.07
N GLN A 56 4.49 -7.63 7.19
CA GLN A 56 3.16 -7.13 7.56
C GLN A 56 2.30 -8.25 8.16
N GLN A 57 2.28 -9.44 7.54
CA GLN A 57 1.57 -10.60 8.05
C GLN A 57 2.07 -11.02 9.44
N ILE A 58 3.38 -11.25 9.61
CA ILE A 58 3.95 -11.66 10.90
C ILE A 58 3.60 -10.66 12.01
N LEU A 59 3.82 -9.37 11.77
CA LEU A 59 3.59 -8.34 12.79
C LEU A 59 2.11 -8.16 13.12
N HIS A 60 1.23 -8.23 12.11
CA HIS A 60 -0.21 -8.18 12.35
C HIS A 60 -0.70 -9.37 13.17
N GLN A 61 -0.21 -10.59 12.88
CA GLN A 61 -0.55 -11.77 13.68
C GLN A 61 -0.07 -11.65 15.13
N LEU A 62 1.15 -11.13 15.35
CA LEU A 62 1.69 -10.93 16.70
C LEU A 62 0.87 -9.94 17.52
N ARG A 63 0.50 -8.78 16.95
CA ARG A 63 -0.24 -7.74 17.67
C ARG A 63 -1.72 -8.04 17.87
N SER A 64 -2.32 -8.84 16.99
CA SER A 64 -3.75 -9.20 17.04
C SER A 64 -4.03 -10.49 17.81
N GLY A 65 -2.99 -11.25 18.18
CA GLY A 65 -3.15 -12.59 18.73
C GLY A 65 -3.64 -13.62 17.69
N GLY A 66 -3.34 -13.39 16.41
CA GLY A 66 -3.66 -14.29 15.32
C GLY A 66 -4.99 -14.02 14.61
N ASP A 67 -5.52 -12.78 14.68
CA ASP A 67 -6.76 -12.45 13.96
C ASP A 67 -6.53 -12.40 12.46
N MET A 68 -7.46 -13.00 11.70
CA MET A 68 -7.48 -13.07 10.25
C MET A 68 -8.78 -12.49 9.67
N SER A 69 -9.54 -11.69 10.45
CA SER A 69 -10.77 -11.05 9.98
C SER A 69 -10.49 -9.80 9.12
N PHE A 70 -9.83 -9.99 7.98
CA PHE A 70 -9.55 -8.98 6.95
C PHE A 70 -9.45 -9.66 5.59
N ASP A 71 -9.68 -8.93 4.49
CA ASP A 71 -9.64 -9.51 3.14
C ASP A 71 -8.23 -9.44 2.53
N GLU A 72 -7.53 -8.30 2.71
CA GLU A 72 -6.17 -8.06 2.22
C GLU A 72 -5.30 -7.42 3.31
N ILE A 73 -3.99 -7.71 3.35
CA ILE A 73 -3.14 -7.25 4.45
C ILE A 73 -3.07 -5.72 4.55
N SER A 74 -3.24 -4.99 3.45
CA SER A 74 -3.25 -3.53 3.42
C SER A 74 -4.50 -2.92 4.05
N ASP A 75 -5.57 -3.68 4.25
CA ASP A 75 -6.77 -3.24 5.00
C ASP A 75 -6.44 -2.97 6.47
N VAL A 76 -5.48 -3.72 7.01
CA VAL A 76 -5.09 -3.69 8.44
C VAL A 76 -3.65 -3.21 8.67
N VAL A 77 -2.83 -3.16 7.62
CA VAL A 77 -1.47 -2.58 7.62
C VAL A 77 -1.28 -1.71 6.37
N PRO A 78 -1.85 -0.49 6.35
CA PRO A 78 -1.96 0.32 5.14
C PRO A 78 -0.62 0.90 4.67
N TYR A 79 -0.51 1.11 3.36
CA TYR A 79 0.60 1.83 2.72
C TYR A 79 0.34 3.34 2.78
N ILE A 80 1.20 4.09 3.47
CA ILE A 80 0.99 5.51 3.76
C ILE A 80 0.85 6.34 2.48
N GLU A 81 1.66 6.03 1.48
CA GLU A 81 1.70 6.74 0.20
C GLU A 81 0.54 6.41 -0.74
N MET A 82 -0.24 5.36 -0.45
CA MET A 82 -1.40 4.95 -1.26
C MET A 82 -2.73 5.03 -0.52
N ALA A 83 -2.73 5.07 0.82
CA ALA A 83 -3.92 4.99 1.65
C ALA A 83 -5.00 5.99 1.22
N TYR A 84 -4.62 7.23 0.89
CA TYR A 84 -5.55 8.24 0.39
C TYR A 84 -6.23 7.84 -0.93
N ASP A 85 -5.48 7.29 -1.89
CA ASP A 85 -5.99 6.94 -3.22
C ASP A 85 -6.95 5.74 -3.19
N ILE A 86 -6.86 4.92 -2.14
CA ILE A 86 -7.72 3.76 -1.89
C ILE A 86 -8.69 3.99 -0.72
N GLU A 87 -8.89 5.24 -0.32
CA GLU A 87 -9.88 5.66 0.67
C GLU A 87 -9.69 5.06 2.08
N ILE A 88 -8.45 4.71 2.46
CA ILE A 88 -8.10 4.30 3.81
C ILE A 88 -7.75 5.52 4.67
N ASN A 89 -8.48 5.69 5.77
CA ASN A 89 -8.20 6.72 6.76
C ASN A 89 -7.08 6.28 7.73
N LEU A 90 -5.87 6.83 7.55
CA LEU A 90 -4.72 6.55 8.42
C LEU A 90 -4.90 7.02 9.87
N ASP A 91 -5.76 8.01 10.10
CA ASP A 91 -6.03 8.54 11.45
C ASP A 91 -7.13 7.75 12.18
N ALA A 92 -7.77 6.78 11.52
CA ALA A 92 -8.76 5.92 12.17
C ALA A 92 -8.13 5.13 13.34
N GLU A 93 -8.97 4.80 14.32
CA GLU A 93 -8.57 3.88 15.37
C GLU A 93 -8.42 2.47 14.80
N GLN A 94 -7.29 1.84 15.10
CA GLN A 94 -7.06 0.45 14.74
C GLN A 94 -7.62 -0.46 15.83
N ARG A 95 -8.09 -1.65 15.42
CA ARG A 95 -8.66 -2.65 16.34
C ARG A 95 -7.65 -3.19 17.36
N TYR A 96 -6.36 -3.14 17.02
CA TYR A 96 -5.27 -3.76 17.77
C TYR A 96 -4.16 -2.77 18.09
N GLN A 97 -3.37 -3.10 19.11
CA GLN A 97 -2.24 -2.31 19.59
C GLN A 97 -0.99 -3.21 19.70
N PRO A 98 0.23 -2.75 19.36
CA PRO A 98 0.55 -1.44 18.77
C PRO A 98 -0.08 -1.23 17.38
N ARG A 99 -0.16 0.04 16.93
CA ARG A 99 -0.76 0.44 15.65
C ARG A 99 0.12 0.15 14.45
#